data_AF-A0A1X6MWY0-F1
#
_entry.id   AF-A0A1X6MWY0-F1
#
_cell.length_a   1.000
_cell.length_b   1.000
_cell.length_c   1.000
_cell.angle_alpha   90.00
_cell.angle_beta   90.00
_cell.angle_gamma   90.00
#
_symmetry.space_group_name_H-M   'P 1'
#
loop_
_entity.id
_entity.type
_entity.pdbx_description
1 polymer ?
#
loop_
_entity_poly.entity_id
_entity_poly.type
_entity_poly.pdbx_seq_one_letter_code
_entity_poly.pdbx_strand_id
1 'polypeptide(L)'
;PEPSPKDLIKGYTLQNAESGLASDYSKRKNVIRVRMEGEQFLLQAQDVASVIDWIESIQAATNISLDLDERPMPKGPMFPR
;
A
#
# COMPACT_ATOMS: atom_id res chain seq x y z
N PRO A 1 13.98 8.29 -18.55
CA PRO A 1 14.25 6.91 -19.02
C PRO A 1 13.39 5.93 -18.22
N GLU A 2 12.66 5.06 -18.89
CA GLU A 2 11.93 3.99 -18.20
C GLU A 2 12.93 2.94 -17.67
N PRO A 3 12.73 2.44 -16.44
CA PRO A 3 13.63 1.43 -15.85
C PRO A 3 13.52 0.09 -16.59
N SER A 4 14.65 -0.59 -16.74
CA SER A 4 14.75 -1.94 -17.31
C SER A 4 14.62 -3.02 -16.22
N PRO A 5 14.38 -4.30 -16.58
CA PRO A 5 14.33 -5.39 -15.59
C PRO A 5 15.61 -5.54 -14.75
N LYS A 6 16.76 -5.10 -15.26
CA LYS A 6 18.04 -5.14 -14.53
C LYS A 6 18.14 -4.07 -13.46
N ASP A 7 17.29 -3.04 -13.53
CA ASP A 7 17.24 -1.94 -12.56
C ASP A 7 16.34 -2.31 -11.35
N LEU A 8 15.67 -3.47 -11.38
CA LEU A 8 14.89 -3.96 -10.26
C LEU A 8 15.81 -4.38 -9.11
N ILE A 9 15.80 -3.61 -8.04
CA ILE A 9 16.60 -3.88 -6.84
C ILE A 9 15.93 -4.94 -5.96
N LYS A 10 14.60 -4.84 -5.79
CA LYS A 10 13.82 -5.71 -4.92
C LYS A 10 12.34 -5.71 -5.28
N GLY A 11 11.72 -6.88 -5.19
CA GLY A 11 10.27 -7.05 -5.23
C GLY A 11 9.76 -7.39 -3.83
N TYR A 12 8.53 -6.96 -3.53
CA TYR A 12 7.85 -7.25 -2.26
C TYR A 12 6.50 -7.89 -2.56
N THR A 13 6.10 -8.87 -1.77
CA THR A 13 4.69 -9.28 -1.72
C THR A 13 3.84 -8.20 -1.04
N LEU A 14 2.57 -8.12 -1.45
CA LEU A 14 1.56 -7.28 -0.78
C LEU A 14 0.75 -8.03 0.26
N GLN A 15 1.11 -9.27 0.57
CA GLN A 15 0.45 -10.02 1.65
C GLN A 15 0.68 -9.32 2.99
N ASN A 16 -0.43 -9.01 3.67
CA ASN A 16 -0.43 -8.29 4.94
C ASN A 16 0.29 -6.92 4.90
N ALA A 17 0.41 -6.32 3.71
CA ALA A 17 1.01 -5.01 3.55
C ALA A 17 0.11 -3.93 4.17
N GLU A 18 0.73 -2.85 4.63
CA GLU A 18 0.02 -1.70 5.18
C GLU A 18 0.49 -0.42 4.47
N SER A 19 -0.44 0.46 4.13
CA SER A 19 -0.16 1.77 3.56
C SER A 19 -1.02 2.84 4.22
N GLY A 20 -0.44 4.03 4.40
CA GLY A 20 -1.14 5.18 4.96
C GLY A 20 -0.33 6.46 4.89
N LEU A 21 -0.97 7.60 5.20
CA LEU A 21 -0.30 8.89 5.23
C LEU A 21 0.76 8.92 6.36
N ALA A 22 1.97 9.38 6.04
CA ALA A 22 3.03 9.60 7.03
C ALA A 22 2.85 10.97 7.73
N SER A 23 1.83 11.10 8.57
CA SER A 23 1.42 12.38 9.20
C SER A 23 2.45 12.98 10.15
N ASP A 24 3.33 12.16 10.72
CA ASP A 24 4.44 12.55 11.58
C ASP A 24 5.69 12.99 10.80
N TYR A 25 5.72 12.80 9.47
CA TYR A 25 6.85 13.16 8.62
C TYR A 25 6.66 14.54 7.97
N SER A 26 7.38 15.55 8.47
CA SER A 26 7.22 16.94 8.05
C SER A 26 8.25 17.45 7.03
N LYS A 27 9.31 16.67 6.72
CA LYS A 27 10.40 17.13 5.84
C LYS A 27 10.01 17.23 4.37
N ARG A 28 9.01 16.46 3.92
CA ARG A 28 8.47 16.52 2.56
C ARG A 28 6.95 16.36 2.60
N LYS A 29 6.27 16.95 1.63
CA LYS A 29 4.82 16.79 1.44
C LYS A 29 4.52 15.48 0.71
N ASN A 30 3.27 15.04 0.79
CA ASN A 30 2.73 13.92 0.02
C ASN A 30 3.47 12.59 0.28
N VAL A 31 3.76 12.32 1.55
CA VAL A 31 4.55 11.14 1.94
C VAL A 31 3.64 10.05 2.47
N ILE A 32 3.79 8.86 1.88
CA ILE A 32 3.10 7.63 2.25
C ILE A 32 4.07 6.79 3.06
N ARG A 33 3.61 6.23 4.17
CA ARG A 33 4.29 5.17 4.90
C ARG A 33 3.78 3.83 4.38
N VAL A 34 4.71 2.95 4.08
CA VAL A 34 4.42 1.60 3.60
C VAL A 34 5.16 0.61 4.47
N ARG A 35 4.48 -0.48 4.84
CA ARG A 35 5.06 -1.64 5.50
C ARG A 35 4.77 -2.89 4.67
N MET A 36 5.82 -3.60 4.28
CA MET A 36 5.75 -4.83 3.47
C MET A 36 6.84 -5.78 3.97
N GLU A 37 6.54 -7.07 4.12
CA GLU A 37 7.51 -8.10 4.53
C GLU A 37 8.32 -7.77 5.81
N GLY A 38 7.71 -7.03 6.74
CA GLY A 38 8.35 -6.58 7.98
C GLY A 38 9.26 -5.34 7.84
N GLU A 39 9.48 -4.84 6.62
CA GLU A 39 10.21 -3.60 6.36
C GLU A 39 9.27 -2.39 6.31
N GLN A 40 9.77 -1.24 6.74
CA GLN A 40 9.02 0.03 6.72
C GLN A 40 9.81 1.10 5.98
N PHE A 41 9.17 1.77 5.03
CA PHE A 41 9.77 2.85 4.25
C PHE A 41 8.77 3.97 3.93
N LEU A 42 9.30 5.08 3.45
CA LEU A 42 8.54 6.27 3.07
C LEU A 42 8.63 6.47 1.56
N LEU A 43 7.49 6.67 0.91
CA LEU A 43 7.37 7.00 -0.51
C LEU A 43 6.83 8.41 -0.66
N GLN A 44 7.47 9.23 -1.49
CA GLN A 44 6.97 10.56 -1.82
C GLN A 44 6.19 10.50 -3.14
N ALA A 45 4.91 10.86 -3.09
CA ALA A 45 4.07 11.01 -4.28
C ALA A 45 4.20 12.41 -4.89
N GLN A 46 3.78 12.54 -6.16
CA GLN A 46 3.86 13.80 -6.90
C GLN A 46 2.94 14.88 -6.31
N ASP A 47 1.69 14.52 -6.03
CA ASP A 47 0.65 15.40 -5.50
C ASP A 47 -0.30 14.65 -4.55
N VAL A 48 -1.32 15.36 -4.03
CA VAL A 48 -2.29 14.79 -3.08
C VAL A 48 -3.18 13.74 -3.73
N ALA A 49 -3.57 13.90 -5.00
CA ALA A 49 -4.35 12.90 -5.72
C ALA A 49 -3.57 11.60 -5.83
N SER A 50 -2.29 11.69 -6.20
CA SER A 50 -1.37 10.56 -6.23
C SER A 50 -1.25 9.87 -4.87
N VAL A 51 -1.28 10.61 -3.75
CA VAL A 51 -1.27 9.99 -2.41
C VAL A 51 -2.47 9.07 -2.22
N ILE A 52 -3.66 9.55 -2.59
CA ILE A 52 -4.90 8.79 -2.48
C ILE A 52 -4.82 7.56 -3.38
N ASP A 53 -4.48 7.75 -4.66
CA ASP A 53 -4.41 6.67 -5.65
C ASP A 53 -3.44 5.56 -5.21
N TRP A 54 -2.25 5.91 -4.72
CA TRP A 54 -1.27 4.94 -4.25
C TRP A 54 -1.75 4.19 -2.99
N ILE A 55 -2.34 4.89 -2.02
CA ILE A 55 -2.85 4.26 -0.81
C ILE A 55 -3.98 3.28 -1.16
N GLU A 56 -4.97 3.72 -1.93
CA GLU A 56 -6.12 2.89 -2.34
C GLU A 56 -5.68 1.69 -3.18
N SER A 57 -4.76 1.90 -4.14
CA SER A 57 -4.25 0.82 -4.98
C SER A 57 -3.49 -0.24 -4.17
N ILE A 58 -2.63 0.18 -3.23
CA ILE A 58 -1.91 -0.77 -2.36
C ILE A 58 -2.89 -1.52 -1.45
N GLN A 59 -3.88 -0.84 -0.87
CA GLN A 59 -4.89 -1.49 -0.02
C GLN A 59 -5.75 -2.48 -0.81
N ALA A 60 -6.20 -2.10 -2.01
CA ALA A 60 -6.96 -2.97 -2.89
C ALA A 60 -6.16 -4.21 -3.30
N ALA A 61 -4.89 -4.03 -3.66
CA ALA A 61 -4.00 -5.13 -4.01
C ALA A 61 -3.67 -6.02 -2.79
N THR A 62 -3.52 -5.45 -1.60
CA THR A 62 -3.35 -6.18 -0.33
C THR A 62 -4.56 -7.08 -0.04
N ASN A 63 -5.78 -6.61 -0.31
CA ASN A 63 -7.00 -7.41 -0.09
C ASN A 63 -7.08 -8.67 -0.97
N ILE A 64 -6.36 -8.71 -2.10
CA ILE A 64 -6.37 -9.82 -3.05
C ILE A 64 -5.04 -10.57 -3.14
N SER A 65 -4.05 -10.24 -2.30
CA SER A 65 -2.69 -10.80 -2.38
C SER A 65 -2.52 -12.14 -1.66
N LEU A 66 -3.38 -12.43 -0.67
CA LEU A 66 -3.43 -13.74 -0.01
C LEU A 66 -4.06 -14.79 -0.94
N ASP A 67 -3.75 -16.05 -0.66
CA ASP A 67 -4.39 -17.17 -1.34
C ASP A 67 -5.91 -17.15 -1.08
N LEU A 68 -6.68 -17.65 -2.04
CA LEU A 68 -8.15 -17.54 -1.99
C LEU A 68 -8.74 -18.16 -0.71
N ASP A 69 -8.15 -19.27 -0.26
CA ASP A 69 -8.58 -20.00 0.94
C ASP A 69 -8.24 -19.27 2.25
N GLU A 70 -7.26 -18.35 2.22
CA GLU A 70 -6.82 -17.57 3.38
C GLU A 70 -7.48 -16.18 3.47
N ARG A 71 -8.15 -15.74 2.40
CA ARG A 71 -8.79 -14.42 2.38
C ARG A 71 -9.97 -14.38 3.35
N PRO A 72 -10.08 -13.33 4.18
CA PRO A 72 -11.26 -13.14 5.01
C PRO A 72 -12.48 -12.94 4.13
N MET A 73 -13.57 -13.64 4.46
CA MET A 73 -14.87 -13.42 3.82
C MET A 73 -15.26 -11.93 3.91
N PRO A 74 -15.80 -11.34 2.83
CA PRO A 74 -16.31 -9.98 2.88
C PRO A 74 -17.31 -9.85 4.03
N LYS A 75 -17.15 -8.80 4.85
CA LYS A 75 -18.15 -8.51 5.87
C LYS A 75 -19.44 -8.12 5.16
N GLY A 76 -20.51 -8.91 5.38
CA GLY A 76 -21.83 -8.57 4.89
C GLY A 76 -22.32 -7.22 5.43
N PRO A 77 -23.40 -6.66 4.86
CA PRO A 77 -23.96 -5.41 5.34
C PRO A 77 -24.27 -5.50 6.84
N MET A 78 -23.70 -4.58 7.63
CA MET A 78 -24.02 -4.45 9.04
C MET A 78 -25.37 -3.75 9.15
N PHE A 79 -26.39 -4.50 9.55
CA PHE A 79 -27.67 -3.91 9.93
C PHE A 79 -27.58 -3.40 11.37
N PRO A 80 -28.02 -2.15 11.64
CA PRO A 80 -28.14 -1.67 13.01
C PRO A 80 -29.07 -2.61 13.79
N ARG A 81 -28.70 -2.87 15.05
CA ARG A 81 -29.55 -3.61 16.01
C ARG A 81 -30.63 -2.70 16.57
#